data_AF-A0A382K8V3-F1
#
_entry.id   AF-A0A382K8V3-F1
#
_cell.length_a   1.000
_cell.length_b   1.000
_cell.length_c   1.000
_cell.angle_alpha   90.00
_cell.angle_beta   90.00
_cell.angle_gamma   90.00
#
_symmetry.space_group_name_H-M   'P 1'
#
loop_
_entity.id
_entity.type
_entity.pdbx_description
1 polymer ?
#
loop_
_entity_poly.entity_id
_entity_poly.type
_entity_poly.pdbx_seq_one_letter_code
_entity_poly.pdbx_strand_id
1 'polypeptide(L)' 'GKRIRDAEKEWISYVLVIGEKEMNSPSLSVRDRTTGDVRQLSTEDFVKEIQDATSGKPTSKLNSTVLLSQRPQIMV' A
#
# COMPACT_ATOMS: atom_id res chain seq x y z
N GLY A 1 -12.70 -7.94 1.57
CA GLY A 1 -13.48 -6.79 1.11
C GLY A 1 -13.34 -5.55 1.98
N LYS A 2 -13.72 -5.63 3.28
CA LYS A 2 -13.76 -4.45 4.18
C LYS A 2 -12.46 -3.64 4.22
N ARG A 3 -11.31 -4.28 4.45
CA ARG A 3 -10.00 -3.61 4.50
C ARG A 3 -9.60 -2.87 3.22
N ILE A 4 -9.99 -3.40 2.05
CA ILE A 4 -9.70 -2.77 0.76
C ILE A 4 -10.52 -1.48 0.61
N ARG A 5 -11.82 -1.54 0.95
CA ARG A 5 -12.70 -0.37 0.97
C ARG A 5 -12.24 0.70 1.96
N ASP A 6 -11.76 0.29 3.13
CA ASP A 6 -11.23 1.22 4.13
C ASP A 6 -9.96 1.92 3.62
N ALA A 7 -9.04 1.17 2.99
CA ALA A 7 -7.85 1.74 2.36
C ALA A 7 -8.17 2.69 1.19
N GLU A 8 -9.18 2.36 0.37
CA GLU A 8 -9.66 3.25 -0.70
C GLU A 8 -10.24 4.56 -0.13
N LYS A 9 -11.00 4.48 0.97
CA LYS A 9 -11.53 5.66 1.68
C LYS A 9 -10.42 6.53 2.29
N GLU A 10 -9.37 5.90 2.83
CA GLU A 10 -8.21 6.60 3.40
C GLU A 10 -7.23 7.14 2.34
N TRP A 11 -7.57 7.10 1.06
CA TRP A 11 -6.73 7.62 -0.03
C TRP A 11 -5.35 6.94 -0.12
N ILE A 12 -5.26 5.66 0.25
CA ILE A 12 -4.02 4.89 0.16
C ILE A 12 -3.68 4.62 -1.32
N SER A 13 -2.49 5.04 -1.77
CA SER A 13 -2.06 4.90 -3.18
C SER A 13 -1.85 3.45 -3.61
N TYR A 14 -1.29 2.62 -2.72
CA TYR A 14 -0.94 1.23 -3.02
C TYR A 14 -1.51 0.29 -1.95
N VAL A 15 -2.23 -0.74 -2.38
CA VAL A 15 -2.76 -1.77 -1.49
C VAL A 15 -2.18 -3.12 -1.91
N LEU A 16 -1.49 -3.79 -0.98
CA LEU A 16 -0.95 -5.12 -1.19
C LEU A 16 -1.81 -6.14 -0.45
N VAL A 17 -2.15 -7.23 -1.15
CA VAL A 17 -2.84 -8.38 -0.55
C VAL A 17 -1.87 -9.55 -0.54
N ILE A 18 -1.45 -9.94 0.67
CA ILE A 18 -0.53 -11.06 0.89
C ILE A 18 -1.33 -12.22 1.48
N GLY A 19 -1.48 -13.30 0.73
CA GLY A 19 -2.04 -14.56 1.18
C GLY A 19 -0.99 -15.66 1.23
N GLU A 20 -1.39 -16.90 1.53
CA GLU A 20 -0.49 -18.06 1.57
C GLU A 20 0.20 -18.33 0.22
N LYS A 21 -0.48 -18.02 -0.89
CA LYS A 21 0.08 -18.20 -2.24
C LYS A 21 1.18 -17.19 -2.55
N GLU A 22 0.98 -15.95 -2.12
CA GLU A 22 1.93 -14.85 -2.26
C GLU A 22 3.04 -14.89 -1.22
N MET A 23 2.88 -15.62 -0.11
CA MET A 23 3.96 -15.85 0.86
C MET A 23 4.97 -16.89 0.33
N ASN A 24 4.52 -17.83 -0.49
CA ASN A 24 5.35 -18.85 -1.13
C ASN A 24 5.83 -18.44 -2.53
N SER A 25 5.26 -17.39 -3.12
CA SER A 25 5.67 -16.86 -4.42
C SER A 25 6.34 -15.49 -4.26
N PRO A 26 7.38 -15.18 -5.04
CA PRO A 26 8.03 -13.86 -5.02
C PRO A 26 7.20 -12.74 -5.69
N SER A 27 5.99 -13.05 -6.16
CA SER A 27 5.10 -12.13 -6.86
C SER A 27 4.06 -11.51 -5.92
N LEU A 28 4.07 -10.19 -5.83
CA LEU A 28 3.12 -9.39 -5.04
C LEU A 28 2.01 -8.87 -5.95
N SER A 29 0.76 -9.10 -5.55
CA SER A 29 -0.39 -8.45 -6.19
C SER A 29 -0.59 -7.07 -5.57
N VAL A 30 -0.14 -6.04 -6.27
CA VAL A 30 -0.25 -4.64 -5.89
C VAL A 30 -1.43 -4.02 -6.62
N ARG A 31 -2.33 -3.40 -5.86
CA ARG A 31 -3.43 -2.62 -6.41
C ARG A 31 -3.08 -1.14 -6.33
N ASP A 32 -3.01 -0.50 -7.49
CA ASP A 32 -2.79 0.94 -7.59
C ASP A 32 -4.14 1.67 -7.67
N ARG A 33 -4.33 2.64 -6.79
CA ARG A 33 -5.54 3.47 -6.76
C ARG A 33 -5.66 4.35 -8.00
N THR A 34 -4.54 4.79 -8.57
CA THR A 34 -4.50 5.75 -9.70
C THR A 34 -4.99 5.10 -10.97
N THR A 35 -4.52 3.88 -11.24
CA THR A 35 -4.89 3.11 -12.43
C THR A 35 -6.16 2.28 -12.19
N GLY A 36 -6.48 1.93 -10.94
CA GLY A 36 -7.60 1.05 -10.58
C GLY A 36 -7.32 -0.44 -10.85
N ASP A 37 -6.22 -0.73 -11.53
CA ASP A 37 -5.77 -2.07 -11.90
C ASP A 37 -5.00 -2.78 -10.80
N VAL A 38 -5.07 -4.11 -10.85
CA VAL A 38 -4.25 -5.00 -10.03
C VAL A 38 -3.07 -5.46 -10.88
N ARG A 39 -1.85 -5.09 -10.47
CA ARG A 39 -0.61 -5.49 -11.13
C ARG A 39 0.09 -6.55 -10.28
N GLN A 40 0.61 -7.58 -10.93
CA GLN A 40 1.53 -8.52 -10.29
C GLN A 40 2.95 -8.07 -10.57
N LEU A 41 3.68 -7.71 -9.51
CA LEU A 41 5.02 -7.16 -9.57
C LEU A 41 5.92 -7.97 -8.63
N SER A 42 7.23 -8.00 -8.89
CA SER A 42 8.19 -8.46 -7.89
C SER A 42 8.32 -7.43 -6.77
N THR A 43 8.74 -7.87 -5.58
CA THR A 43 9.04 -6.96 -4.46
C THR A 43 10.09 -5.92 -4.83
N GLU A 44 11.07 -6.30 -5.63
CA GLU A 44 12.19 -5.46 -6.05
C GLU A 44 11.73 -4.34 -7.00
N ASP A 45 10.90 -4.68 -7.98
CA ASP A 45 10.34 -3.71 -8.91
C ASP A 45 9.41 -2.74 -8.19
N PHE A 46 8.63 -3.23 -7.23
CA PHE A 46 7.75 -2.39 -6.44
C PHE A 46 8.51 -1.36 -5.58
N VAL A 47 9.63 -1.76 -4.96
CA VAL A 47 10.47 -0.82 -4.20
C VAL A 47 11.08 0.24 -5.11
N LYS A 48 11.53 -0.13 -6.31
CA LYS A 48 12.04 0.82 -7.31
C LYS A 48 10.96 1.82 -7.74
N GLU A 49 9.75 1.35 -8.04
CA GLU A 49 8.63 2.23 -8.42
C GLU A 49 8.32 3.26 -7.32
N ILE A 50 8.30 2.84 -6.05
CA ILE A 50 8.10 3.76 -4.93
C ILE A 50 9.26 4.76 -4.80
N GLN A 51 10.51 4.31 -4.96
CA GLN A 51 11.67 5.20 -4.92
C GLN A 51 11.63 6.23 -6.04
N ASP A 52 11.31 5.81 -7.26
CA ASP A 52 11.18 6.72 -8.41
C ASP A 52 10.02 7.71 -8.21
N ALA A 53 8.88 7.24 -7.70
CA ALA A 53 7.73 8.09 -7.39
C ALA A 53 8.01 9.09 -6.26
N THR A 54 8.91 8.76 -5.34
CA THR A 54 9.28 9.60 -4.18
C THR A 54 10.54 10.43 -4.44
N SER A 55 11.30 10.12 -5.50
CA SER A 55 12.53 10.82 -5.86
C SER A 55 12.28 12.31 -6.08
N GLY A 56 13.07 13.16 -5.41
CA GLY A 56 12.95 14.61 -5.48
C GLY A 56 11.88 15.24 -4.56
N LYS A 57 11.14 14.44 -3.77
CA LYS A 57 10.18 14.95 -2.78
C LYS A 57 10.78 14.93 -1.36
N PRO A 58 10.53 15.95 -0.52
CA PRO A 58 10.98 15.94 0.87
C PRO A 58 10.28 14.82 1.64
N THR A 59 11.06 13.96 2.29
CA THR A 59 10.53 12.91 3.17
C THR A 59 10.25 13.47 4.56
N SER A 60 8.98 13.57 4.95
CA SER A 60 8.61 13.86 6.34
C SER A 60 8.30 12.57 7.09
N LYS A 61 8.63 12.52 8.38
CA LYS A 61 8.07 11.46 9.25
C LYS A 61 6.55 11.58 9.28
N LEU A 62 5.85 10.45 9.30
CA LEU A 62 4.42 10.43 9.56
C LEU A 62 4.16 11.08 10.93
N ASN A 63 3.18 11.98 10.99
CA ASN A 63 2.63 12.51 12.24
C ASN A 63 1.74 11.49 12.99
N SER A 64 1.63 10.28 12.46
CA SER A 64 0.71 9.23 12.86
C SER A 64 1.44 7.90 12.94
N THR A 65 0.86 6.94 13.65
CA THR A 65 1.42 5.60 13.76
C THR A 65 1.49 4.90 12.41
N VAL A 66 2.58 4.15 12.20
CA VAL A 66 2.84 3.37 10.98
C VAL A 66 1.74 2.32 10.76
N LEU A 67 1.27 1.71 11.84
CA LEU A 67 0.23 0.67 11.79
C LEU A 67 -1.17 1.27 11.84
N LEU A 68 -2.00 0.93 10.86
CA LEU A 68 -3.42 1.31 10.81
C LEU A 68 -4.19 0.82 12.05
N SER A 69 -3.83 -0.34 12.60
CA SER A 69 -4.46 -0.89 13.80
C SER A 69 -4.22 -0.09 15.08
N GLN A 70 -3.17 0.73 15.09
CA GLN A 70 -2.81 1.57 16.24
C GLN A 70 -3.31 3.00 16.10
N ARG A 71 -4.01 3.33 15.00
CA ARG A 71 -4.63 4.64 14.85
C ARG A 71 -5.89 4.72 15.71
N PRO A 72 -6.13 5.85 16.40
CA PRO A 72 -7.36 6.04 17.15
C PRO A 72 -8.55 6.04 16.19
N GLN A 73 -9.59 5.26 16.50
CA GLN A 73 -10.82 5.28 15.73
C GLN A 73 -11.66 6.49 16.15
N ILE A 74 -11.72 7.50 15.30
CA ILE A 74 -12.62 8.65 15.49
C ILE A 74 -14.01 8.17 15.09
N MET A 75 -14.82 7.77 16.07
CA MET A 75 -16.26 7.54 15.88
C MET A 75 -16.95 8.90 15.91
N VAL A 76 -17.57 9.28 14.79
CA VAL A 76 -18.58 10.34 14.71
C VAL A 76 -19.95 9.71 14.48
#